data_AF-A0A5E4EAK8-F1
#
_entry.id   AF-A0A5E4EAK8-F1
#
_cell.length_a   1.000
_cell.length_b   1.000
_cell.length_c   1.000
_cell.angle_alpha   90.00
_cell.angle_beta   90.00
_cell.angle_gamma   90.00
#
_symmetry.space_group_name_H-M   'P 1'
#
loop_
_entity.id
_entity.type
_entity.pdbx_description
1 polymer ?
#
loop_
_entity_poly.entity_id
_entity_poly.type
_entity_poly.pdbx_seq_one_letter_code
_entity_poly.pdbx_strand_id
1 'polypeptide(L)'
;MSPTETERDAVAHATPLLLHPPSSAAALSLPKSKVQKLVGLSKKLVHSNCKVTETTSFSLALSLARKHQNHLTLLTLVAIFEAQTSSNRRTMTLPSGPLAVSDLHTTNGTRRNSTLICAPVMAESVDQMLVQMGKAREVGADLVEIRLDFLKNFSPRQDLEILIKHSPLPTLFTYRPAWEGGQYKGDDNKRQDALHLAMELGADYIDVELQVAHDFYNSIQGEKPEKVKIIVSSHNYQKTPSTEEIGDLVARIQATGADIVKIATTALDITDSARVFQVLVHSQVPMIGLVMGEKGLISRVLSAKYGAFLTFGTIEAGVVSAPGQPTVKDLLDLYNFRLIGPDTKVHGVIGNPIGHSKSPHLYNAAFKSINFNGIYLPLLVDSVANFINTYNSPDFVGYSFTIPHKESGLKCCDEIDPKAKEIGAVNCMIRRPTDGKLLGYNVDYLGAIAAIEEGLQALNGSSNTSGSLLAGKLFVVMGAGGAGKALAYGGKEKGARVVVANRTYDKAKALANKVGGEAITLAELENFHPEDGMVLANTTSVGMKPRTDQTPISKKALKHYSLVFDAIYTPKWTRLLQEAQESGAAVVSGTEMLLNQAFVQIENFSGVPAPKQLIRDVLARNT
;
A
#
# COMPACT_ATOMS: atom_id res chain seq x y z
N MET A 1 16.20 -34.66 -30.51
CA MET A 1 15.79 -35.33 -31.76
C MET A 1 14.27 -35.34 -31.81
N SER A 2 13.70 -34.42 -32.59
CA SER A 2 12.34 -34.53 -33.09
C SER A 2 12.30 -35.49 -34.28
N PRO A 3 11.12 -35.99 -34.64
CA PRO A 3 10.73 -35.91 -36.04
C PRO A 3 9.30 -35.37 -36.25
N THR A 4 9.14 -34.90 -37.48
CA THR A 4 8.11 -34.09 -38.13
C THR A 4 7.05 -34.93 -38.86
N GLU A 5 5.91 -34.28 -39.18
CA GLU A 5 5.00 -34.46 -40.35
C GLU A 5 4.28 -35.83 -40.52
N THR A 6 3.02 -36.00 -40.95
CA THR A 6 2.08 -35.33 -41.89
C THR A 6 0.66 -35.87 -41.56
N GLU A 7 -0.46 -35.17 -41.75
CA GLU A 7 -1.34 -35.28 -42.94
C GLU A 7 -2.51 -34.27 -42.90
N ARG A 8 -3.01 -33.94 -44.10
CA ARG A 8 -4.05 -32.95 -44.44
C ARG A 8 -5.40 -33.63 -44.68
N ASP A 9 -6.49 -32.90 -44.41
CA ASP A 9 -7.77 -32.83 -45.15
C ASP A 9 -8.73 -31.92 -44.33
N ALA A 10 -9.68 -31.11 -44.82
CA ALA A 10 -9.96 -30.41 -46.06
C ALA A 10 -11.18 -29.49 -45.77
N VAL A 11 -11.10 -28.21 -46.19
CA VAL A 11 -12.18 -27.30 -46.68
C VAL A 11 -13.38 -26.92 -45.77
N ALA A 12 -13.49 -25.62 -45.41
CA ALA A 12 -14.57 -24.71 -45.88
C ALA A 12 -14.40 -23.23 -45.40
N HIS A 13 -14.24 -22.35 -46.39
CA HIS A 13 -14.48 -20.90 -46.54
C HIS A 13 -14.89 -19.98 -45.35
N ALA A 14 -14.16 -18.87 -45.18
CA ALA A 14 -14.63 -17.50 -45.50
C ALA A 14 -13.51 -16.45 -45.32
N THR A 15 -13.33 -15.59 -46.32
CA THR A 15 -12.28 -14.56 -46.47
C THR A 15 -12.56 -13.29 -45.64
N PRO A 16 -11.57 -12.66 -44.98
CA PRO A 16 -11.68 -11.28 -44.52
C PRO A 16 -10.98 -10.31 -45.48
N LEU A 17 -11.74 -9.35 -46.01
CA LEU A 17 -11.27 -8.24 -46.81
C LEU A 17 -10.64 -7.15 -45.92
N LEU A 18 -9.39 -6.79 -46.23
CA LEU A 18 -8.68 -5.60 -45.79
C LEU A 18 -9.41 -4.32 -46.19
N LEU A 19 -9.59 -3.38 -45.26
CA LEU A 19 -9.76 -1.96 -45.58
C LEU A 19 -9.01 -1.08 -44.56
N HIS A 20 -8.07 -0.31 -45.10
CA HIS A 20 -7.38 0.83 -44.49
C HIS A 20 -8.36 2.00 -44.17
N PRO A 21 -7.97 2.98 -43.33
CA PRO A 21 -8.87 3.98 -42.76
C PRO A 21 -9.10 5.15 -43.72
N PRO A 22 -10.24 5.87 -43.66
CA PRO A 22 -10.33 7.19 -44.24
C PRO A 22 -10.16 8.30 -43.21
N SER A 23 -9.33 9.26 -43.60
CA SER A 23 -9.10 10.58 -43.01
C SER A 23 -10.23 11.57 -43.29
N SER A 24 -10.27 12.60 -42.43
CA SER A 24 -10.75 13.99 -42.66
C SER A 24 -12.25 14.33 -42.54
N ALA A 25 -12.49 15.24 -41.59
CA ALA A 25 -13.39 16.39 -41.61
C ALA A 25 -14.62 16.39 -42.54
N ALA A 26 -15.81 16.33 -41.94
CA ALA A 26 -17.02 16.92 -42.51
C ALA A 26 -17.88 17.53 -41.39
N ALA A 27 -17.91 18.86 -41.33
CA ALA A 27 -18.83 19.62 -40.50
C ALA A 27 -20.25 19.52 -41.08
N LEU A 28 -21.22 19.07 -40.28
CA LEU A 28 -22.65 19.13 -40.63
C LEU A 28 -23.32 20.23 -39.81
N SER A 29 -23.56 21.37 -40.46
CA SER A 29 -24.29 22.52 -39.93
C SER A 29 -25.81 22.28 -39.93
N LEU A 30 -26.44 22.43 -38.76
CA LEU A 30 -27.91 22.45 -38.65
C LEU A 30 -28.48 23.81 -39.12
N PRO A 31 -29.61 23.84 -39.86
CA PRO A 31 -30.25 25.10 -40.27
C PRO A 31 -30.75 25.92 -39.07
N LYS A 32 -30.46 27.23 -39.06
CA LYS A 32 -30.84 28.19 -37.99
C LYS A 32 -32.33 28.13 -37.61
N SER A 33 -33.21 27.77 -38.53
CA SER A 33 -34.66 27.63 -38.30
C SER A 33 -35.04 26.48 -37.37
N LYS A 34 -34.28 25.37 -37.34
CA LYS A 34 -34.49 24.26 -36.39
C LYS A 34 -33.97 24.58 -34.98
N VAL A 35 -32.87 25.31 -34.89
CA VAL A 35 -32.30 25.78 -33.61
C VAL A 35 -33.25 26.77 -32.93
N GLN A 36 -33.84 27.73 -33.67
CA GLN A 36 -34.83 28.65 -33.11
C GLN A 36 -36.13 27.96 -32.66
N LYS A 37 -36.56 26.90 -33.35
CA LYS A 37 -37.74 26.11 -32.93
C LYS A 37 -37.49 25.35 -31.63
N LEU A 38 -36.29 24.80 -31.44
CA LEU A 38 -35.87 24.11 -30.21
C LEU A 38 -35.71 25.08 -29.03
N VAL A 39 -35.16 26.27 -29.26
CA VAL A 39 -35.04 27.33 -28.23
C VAL A 39 -36.43 27.90 -27.85
N GLY A 40 -37.37 27.95 -28.80
CA GLY A 40 -38.76 28.36 -28.53
C GLY A 40 -39.54 27.33 -27.69
N LEU A 41 -39.28 26.04 -27.88
CA LEU A 41 -39.87 24.95 -27.10
C LEU A 41 -39.32 24.90 -25.66
N SER A 42 -38.02 25.17 -25.46
CA SER A 42 -37.45 25.21 -24.10
C SER A 42 -37.97 26.40 -23.28
N LYS A 43 -38.16 27.57 -23.91
CA LYS A 43 -38.74 28.74 -23.24
C LYS A 43 -40.20 28.55 -22.82
N LYS A 44 -40.98 27.73 -23.53
CA LYS A 44 -42.36 27.39 -23.15
C LYS A 44 -42.42 26.41 -21.98
N LEU A 45 -41.48 25.47 -21.85
CA LEU A 45 -41.42 24.56 -20.69
C LEU A 45 -41.01 25.28 -19.39
N VAL A 46 -40.20 26.33 -19.48
CA VAL A 46 -39.75 27.12 -18.30
C VAL A 46 -40.85 28.04 -17.74
N HIS A 47 -41.89 28.36 -18.52
CA HIS A 47 -42.98 29.26 -18.08
C HIS A 47 -44.24 28.55 -17.55
N SER A 48 -44.34 27.22 -17.65
CA SER A 48 -45.41 26.47 -16.99
C SER A 48 -44.96 26.02 -15.60
N ASN A 49 -45.50 26.63 -14.55
CA ASN A 49 -45.32 26.27 -13.14
C ASN A 49 -45.90 24.87 -12.79
N CYS A 50 -45.45 23.82 -13.46
CA CYS A 50 -45.77 22.44 -13.09
C CYS A 50 -44.62 21.86 -12.26
N LYS A 51 -44.87 21.59 -10.98
CA LYS A 51 -44.03 20.73 -10.15
C LYS A 51 -44.01 19.33 -10.77
N VAL A 52 -42.92 18.97 -11.45
CA VAL A 52 -42.63 17.61 -11.89
C VAL A 52 -41.38 17.16 -11.14
N THR A 53 -41.49 16.07 -10.38
CA THR A 53 -40.40 15.49 -9.61
C THR A 53 -39.34 14.84 -10.52
N GLU A 54 -38.06 14.90 -10.13
CA GLU A 54 -36.88 14.54 -10.94
C GLU A 54 -36.94 13.14 -11.57
N THR A 55 -37.64 12.20 -10.93
CA THR A 55 -37.78 10.81 -11.38
C THR A 55 -38.68 10.66 -12.62
N THR A 56 -39.66 11.53 -12.81
CA THR A 56 -40.63 11.44 -13.92
C THR A 56 -40.04 11.95 -15.24
N SER A 57 -39.14 12.94 -15.18
CA SER A 57 -38.49 13.55 -16.35
C SER A 57 -37.48 12.61 -17.01
N PHE A 58 -36.76 11.80 -16.23
CA PHE A 58 -35.76 10.85 -16.75
C PHE A 58 -36.40 9.66 -17.47
N SER A 59 -37.51 9.15 -16.91
CA SER A 59 -38.31 8.07 -17.52
C SER A 59 -38.91 8.47 -18.86
N LEU A 60 -39.45 9.69 -18.95
CA LEU A 60 -40.05 10.22 -20.19
C LEU A 60 -38.98 10.48 -21.27
N ALA A 61 -37.80 10.97 -20.87
CA ALA A 61 -36.67 11.19 -21.77
C ALA A 61 -36.10 9.87 -22.32
N LEU A 62 -35.99 8.81 -21.50
CA LEU A 62 -35.58 7.48 -21.95
C LEU A 62 -36.60 6.85 -22.91
N SER A 63 -37.90 7.03 -22.63
CA SER A 63 -38.99 6.54 -23.48
C SER A 63 -38.98 7.17 -24.87
N LEU A 64 -38.74 8.49 -24.95
CA LEU A 64 -38.62 9.21 -26.22
C LEU A 64 -37.33 8.88 -26.98
N ALA A 65 -36.22 8.66 -26.28
CA ALA A 65 -34.95 8.26 -26.89
C ALA A 65 -35.00 6.85 -27.51
N ARG A 66 -35.69 5.90 -26.86
CA ARG A 66 -35.89 4.53 -27.40
C ARG A 66 -36.75 4.50 -28.66
N LYS A 67 -37.63 5.49 -28.86
CA LYS A 67 -38.59 5.51 -29.99
C LYS A 67 -38.00 6.05 -31.31
N HIS A 68 -36.84 6.71 -31.29
CA HIS A 68 -36.34 7.43 -32.47
C HIS A 68 -34.89 7.12 -32.91
N GLN A 69 -34.19 6.15 -32.30
CA GLN A 69 -32.84 5.68 -32.68
C GLN A 69 -31.89 6.80 -33.19
N ASN A 70 -31.75 7.90 -32.44
CA ASN A 70 -30.91 9.03 -32.86
C ASN A 70 -29.95 9.45 -31.73
N HIS A 71 -28.70 8.97 -31.83
CA HIS A 71 -27.62 9.14 -30.85
C HIS A 71 -27.31 10.62 -30.50
N LEU A 72 -27.58 11.55 -31.41
CA LEU A 72 -27.28 12.97 -31.23
C LEU A 72 -28.21 13.66 -30.20
N THR A 73 -29.41 13.12 -30.01
CA THR A 73 -30.40 13.66 -29.06
C THR A 73 -30.01 13.35 -27.61
N LEU A 74 -29.38 12.20 -27.38
CA LEU A 74 -28.96 11.74 -26.05
C LEU A 74 -27.78 12.57 -25.53
N LEU A 75 -26.81 12.87 -26.40
CA LEU A 75 -25.64 13.72 -26.07
C LEU A 75 -26.04 15.17 -25.76
N THR A 76 -27.05 15.69 -26.45
CA THR A 76 -27.53 17.07 -26.21
C THR A 76 -28.32 17.18 -24.89
N LEU A 77 -29.06 16.13 -24.51
CA LEU A 77 -29.80 16.08 -23.24
C LEU A 77 -28.87 15.95 -22.03
N VAL A 78 -27.80 15.16 -22.14
CA VAL A 78 -26.78 15.02 -21.08
C VAL A 78 -26.04 16.35 -20.85
N ALA A 79 -25.65 17.05 -21.92
CA ALA A 79 -24.98 18.35 -21.82
C ALA A 79 -25.86 19.45 -21.19
N ILE A 80 -27.18 19.41 -21.42
CA ILE A 80 -28.12 20.36 -20.80
C ILE A 80 -28.29 20.04 -19.30
N PHE A 81 -28.26 18.76 -18.93
CA PHE A 81 -28.38 18.32 -17.54
C PHE A 81 -27.14 18.71 -16.70
N GLU A 82 -25.93 18.57 -17.27
CA GLU A 82 -24.68 19.01 -16.62
C GLU A 82 -24.58 20.54 -16.50
N ALA A 83 -25.14 21.30 -17.45
CA ALA A 83 -25.16 22.76 -17.37
C ALA A 83 -26.16 23.29 -16.33
N GLN A 84 -27.25 22.56 -16.03
CA GLN A 84 -28.25 22.96 -15.04
C GLN A 84 -27.83 22.65 -13.59
N THR A 85 -27.04 21.60 -13.36
CA THR A 85 -26.51 21.26 -12.02
C THR A 85 -25.40 22.21 -11.57
N SER A 86 -24.71 22.88 -12.50
CA SER A 86 -23.64 23.84 -12.20
C SER A 86 -24.14 25.24 -11.78
N SER A 87 -25.41 25.59 -11.99
CA SER A 87 -25.93 26.97 -11.81
C SER A 87 -26.78 27.19 -10.55
N ASN A 88 -27.13 26.15 -9.77
CA ASN A 88 -27.98 26.30 -8.59
C ASN A 88 -27.26 25.89 -7.30
N ARG A 89 -26.31 26.73 -6.84
CA ARG A 89 -25.93 26.79 -5.42
C ARG A 89 -26.47 28.09 -4.82
N ARG A 90 -27.70 28.08 -4.33
CA ARG A 90 -28.14 28.97 -3.24
C ARG A 90 -29.10 28.24 -2.30
N THR A 91 -28.77 28.41 -1.02
CA THR A 91 -29.46 28.11 0.25
C THR A 91 -30.98 28.00 0.20
N MET A 92 -31.51 26.87 0.66
CA MET A 92 -32.84 26.77 1.29
C MET A 92 -32.77 25.90 2.55
N THR A 93 -33.20 26.47 3.66
CA THR A 93 -33.47 25.84 4.96
C THR A 93 -34.93 25.36 5.01
N LEU A 94 -35.20 24.24 5.72
CA LEU A 94 -36.45 23.80 6.43
C LEU A 94 -36.44 22.25 6.61
N PRO A 95 -37.21 21.64 7.55
CA PRO A 95 -37.18 21.73 9.01
C PRO A 95 -36.84 20.36 9.70
N SER A 96 -36.70 20.42 11.02
CA SER A 96 -36.24 19.45 12.03
C SER A 96 -36.93 18.07 12.13
N GLY A 97 -36.12 17.02 12.31
CA GLY A 97 -36.46 15.69 12.88
C GLY A 97 -35.28 14.72 12.75
N PRO A 98 -34.71 14.12 13.83
CA PRO A 98 -33.31 13.71 13.85
C PRO A 98 -33.09 12.22 13.64
N LEU A 99 -32.16 11.84 12.77
CA LEU A 99 -31.34 10.62 12.85
C LEU A 99 -30.05 10.88 12.06
N ALA A 100 -29.00 11.31 12.76
CA ALA A 100 -27.66 11.43 12.19
C ALA A 100 -26.64 10.91 13.21
N VAL A 101 -25.73 10.07 12.71
CA VAL A 101 -24.51 9.62 13.36
C VAL A 101 -23.55 10.81 13.45
N SER A 102 -23.86 11.74 14.33
CA SER A 102 -23.00 12.88 14.65
C SER A 102 -23.13 13.19 16.12
N ASP A 103 -22.31 12.52 16.93
CA ASP A 103 -21.81 13.07 18.19
C ASP A 103 -20.59 12.26 18.64
N LEU A 104 -19.50 12.46 17.89
CA LEU A 104 -18.14 12.35 18.41
C LEU A 104 -17.50 13.72 18.18
N HIS A 105 -17.89 14.69 19.02
CA HIS A 105 -17.22 15.97 19.08
C HIS A 105 -15.81 15.77 19.63
N THR A 106 -14.81 15.81 18.75
CA THR A 106 -13.43 16.16 19.09
C THR A 106 -13.06 17.44 18.35
N THR A 107 -12.55 18.38 19.12
CA THR A 107 -12.09 19.69 18.69
C THR A 107 -10.87 19.57 17.78
N ASN A 108 -10.83 20.41 16.73
CA ASN A 108 -9.88 20.49 15.60
C ASN A 108 -10.14 19.52 14.43
N GLY A 109 -10.64 20.09 13.32
CA GLY A 109 -10.85 19.38 12.07
C GLY A 109 -9.58 18.77 11.50
N THR A 110 -9.65 17.50 11.10
CA THR A 110 -8.84 16.85 10.04
C THR A 110 -9.15 15.35 9.84
N ARG A 111 -10.31 14.82 10.26
CA ARG A 111 -10.66 13.41 9.96
C ARG A 111 -11.16 13.30 8.51
N ARG A 112 -10.42 12.61 7.63
CA ARG A 112 -10.79 12.40 6.21
C ARG A 112 -11.56 11.09 5.96
N ASN A 113 -11.59 10.14 6.90
CA ASN A 113 -12.35 8.88 6.77
C ASN A 113 -13.14 8.48 8.02
N SER A 114 -14.17 7.65 7.82
CA SER A 114 -15.03 7.08 8.87
C SER A 114 -14.63 5.67 9.33
N THR A 115 -13.70 5.00 8.64
CA THR A 115 -13.28 3.64 8.99
C THR A 115 -12.75 3.59 10.42
N LEU A 116 -13.26 2.64 11.20
CA LEU A 116 -12.92 2.49 12.61
C LEU A 116 -11.65 1.65 12.78
N ILE A 117 -10.90 1.91 13.85
CA ILE A 117 -9.79 1.08 14.31
C ILE A 117 -10.25 0.32 15.56
N CYS A 118 -10.41 -0.98 15.44
CA CYS A 118 -10.75 -1.88 16.54
C CYS A 118 -9.50 -2.51 17.16
N ALA A 119 -9.38 -2.47 18.47
CA ALA A 119 -8.29 -3.10 19.22
C ALA A 119 -8.73 -4.44 19.82
N PRO A 120 -8.10 -5.58 19.44
CA PRO A 120 -8.36 -6.87 20.08
C PRO A 120 -7.89 -6.89 21.54
N VAL A 121 -8.77 -7.38 22.43
CA VAL A 121 -8.54 -7.59 23.85
C VAL A 121 -8.61 -9.09 24.12
N MET A 122 -7.47 -9.67 24.53
CA MET A 122 -7.24 -11.13 24.56
C MET A 122 -6.61 -11.60 25.88
N ALA A 123 -6.68 -10.79 26.94
CA ALA A 123 -6.21 -11.21 28.25
C ALA A 123 -7.02 -12.39 28.81
N GLU A 124 -6.43 -13.13 29.74
CA GLU A 124 -7.03 -14.38 30.26
C GLU A 124 -7.99 -14.15 31.45
N SER A 125 -8.09 -12.92 31.94
CA SER A 125 -9.00 -12.51 33.03
C SER A 125 -9.66 -11.16 32.77
N VAL A 126 -10.83 -10.94 33.37
CA VAL A 126 -11.62 -9.69 33.25
C VAL A 126 -10.81 -8.46 33.66
N ASP A 127 -10.12 -8.51 34.81
CA ASP A 127 -9.31 -7.37 35.29
C ASP A 127 -8.23 -6.98 34.28
N GLN A 128 -7.55 -7.97 33.69
CA GLN A 128 -6.53 -7.72 32.69
C GLN A 128 -7.13 -7.23 31.36
N MET A 129 -8.32 -7.70 30.99
CA MET A 129 -9.05 -7.18 29.84
C MET A 129 -9.40 -5.70 30.03
N LEU A 130 -9.87 -5.29 31.20
CA LEU A 130 -10.14 -3.87 31.51
C LEU A 130 -8.88 -3.00 31.38
N VAL A 131 -7.73 -3.50 31.85
CA VAL A 131 -6.44 -2.81 31.66
C VAL A 131 -6.11 -2.68 30.16
N GLN A 132 -6.31 -3.73 29.36
CA GLN A 132 -6.10 -3.68 27.91
C GLN A 132 -7.06 -2.69 27.22
N MET A 133 -8.32 -2.60 27.65
CA MET A 133 -9.26 -1.61 27.11
C MET A 133 -8.84 -0.17 27.42
N GLY A 134 -8.33 0.08 28.63
CA GLY A 134 -7.72 1.35 29.01
C GLY A 134 -6.56 1.73 28.08
N LYS A 135 -5.62 0.80 27.88
CA LYS A 135 -4.51 0.98 26.93
C LYS A 135 -4.99 1.20 25.49
N ALA A 136 -6.03 0.48 25.04
CA ALA A 136 -6.60 0.65 23.70
C ALA A 136 -7.11 2.08 23.47
N ARG A 137 -7.77 2.69 24.48
CA ARG A 137 -8.16 4.10 24.44
C ARG A 137 -6.96 5.03 24.40
N GLU A 138 -5.95 4.79 25.23
CA GLU A 138 -4.74 5.61 25.27
C GLU A 138 -3.99 5.64 23.94
N VAL A 139 -3.93 4.50 23.24
CA VAL A 139 -3.29 4.42 21.91
C VAL A 139 -4.19 4.89 20.77
N GLY A 140 -5.45 5.26 21.04
CA GLY A 140 -6.35 5.90 20.08
C GLY A 140 -7.23 4.97 19.25
N ALA A 141 -7.54 3.76 19.75
CA ALA A 141 -8.54 2.89 19.13
C ALA A 141 -9.95 3.53 19.22
N ASP A 142 -10.80 3.23 18.23
CA ASP A 142 -12.20 3.69 18.21
C ASP A 142 -13.13 2.76 19.02
N LEU A 143 -12.78 1.48 19.12
CA LEU A 143 -13.53 0.44 19.82
C LEU A 143 -12.62 -0.74 20.20
N VAL A 144 -13.11 -1.63 21.06
CA VAL A 144 -12.39 -2.85 21.48
C VAL A 144 -13.15 -4.11 21.09
N GLU A 145 -12.43 -5.12 20.58
CA GLU A 145 -12.96 -6.49 20.38
C GLU A 145 -12.61 -7.34 21.61
N ILE A 146 -13.60 -7.63 22.44
CA ILE A 146 -13.45 -8.52 23.59
C ILE A 146 -13.52 -9.96 23.10
N ARG A 147 -12.38 -10.65 23.13
CA ARG A 147 -12.27 -12.06 22.78
C ARG A 147 -12.55 -12.95 23.98
N LEU A 148 -13.83 -13.20 24.23
CA LEU A 148 -14.31 -14.01 25.36
C LEU A 148 -13.68 -15.41 25.37
N ASP A 149 -13.30 -15.94 24.21
CA ASP A 149 -12.69 -17.27 24.09
C ASP A 149 -11.30 -17.36 24.75
N PHE A 150 -10.66 -16.23 25.06
CA PHE A 150 -9.38 -16.20 25.79
C PHE A 150 -9.53 -16.20 27.31
N LEU A 151 -10.73 -15.94 27.86
CA LEU A 151 -10.95 -15.98 29.31
C LEU A 151 -10.84 -17.42 29.83
N LYS A 152 -10.01 -17.64 30.85
CA LYS A 152 -9.86 -18.96 31.46
C LYS A 152 -11.04 -19.36 32.34
N ASN A 153 -11.58 -18.39 33.08
CA ASN A 153 -12.77 -18.56 33.91
C ASN A 153 -13.76 -17.47 33.50
N PHE A 154 -14.89 -17.87 32.92
CA PHE A 154 -15.90 -16.94 32.43
C PHE A 154 -17.24 -17.24 33.09
N SER A 155 -17.73 -16.27 33.86
CA SER A 155 -19.06 -16.24 34.50
C SER A 155 -19.93 -15.24 33.72
N PRO A 156 -20.72 -15.70 32.72
CA PRO A 156 -21.21 -14.84 31.65
C PRO A 156 -21.88 -13.55 32.11
N ARG A 157 -22.89 -13.62 32.99
CA ARG A 157 -23.63 -12.43 33.43
C ARG A 157 -22.73 -11.43 34.17
N GLN A 158 -21.99 -11.90 35.17
CA GLN A 158 -21.14 -11.05 35.99
C GLN A 158 -20.03 -10.39 35.17
N ASP A 159 -19.32 -11.19 34.37
CA ASP A 159 -18.15 -10.71 33.64
C ASP A 159 -18.55 -9.76 32.50
N LEU A 160 -19.64 -10.06 31.78
CA LEU A 160 -20.16 -9.17 30.74
C LEU A 160 -20.63 -7.83 31.32
N GLU A 161 -21.37 -7.84 32.44
CA GLU A 161 -21.79 -6.62 33.14
C GLU A 161 -20.58 -5.75 33.53
N ILE A 162 -19.52 -6.37 34.05
CA ILE A 162 -18.29 -5.66 34.43
C ILE A 162 -17.60 -5.07 33.19
N LEU A 163 -17.41 -5.87 32.14
CA LEU A 163 -16.71 -5.47 30.92
C LEU A 163 -17.44 -4.33 30.21
N ILE A 164 -18.76 -4.42 30.05
CA ILE A 164 -19.57 -3.38 29.41
C ILE A 164 -19.57 -2.10 30.24
N LYS A 165 -19.84 -2.21 31.55
CA LYS A 165 -19.96 -1.04 32.44
C LYS A 165 -18.68 -0.23 32.57
N HIS A 166 -17.52 -0.90 32.55
CA HIS A 166 -16.23 -0.26 32.78
C HIS A 166 -15.42 -0.05 31.50
N SER A 167 -15.92 -0.48 30.33
CA SER A 167 -15.23 -0.22 29.07
C SER A 167 -15.19 1.29 28.80
N PRO A 168 -14.00 1.86 28.52
CA PRO A 168 -13.86 3.27 28.18
C PRO A 168 -14.14 3.54 26.69
N LEU A 169 -14.45 2.51 25.90
CA LEU A 169 -14.70 2.55 24.45
C LEU A 169 -15.93 1.67 24.10
N PRO A 170 -16.55 1.89 22.92
CA PRO A 170 -17.52 0.96 22.38
C PRO A 170 -17.00 -0.48 22.34
N THR A 171 -17.89 -1.44 22.58
CA THR A 171 -17.57 -2.85 22.81
C THR A 171 -18.07 -3.73 21.66
N LEU A 172 -17.17 -4.54 21.13
CA LEU A 172 -17.47 -5.65 20.22
C LEU A 172 -17.21 -6.96 20.95
N PHE A 173 -18.24 -7.75 21.23
CA PHE A 173 -18.05 -9.07 21.83
C PHE A 173 -17.90 -10.14 20.77
N THR A 174 -16.89 -10.98 20.94
CA THR A 174 -16.63 -12.13 20.06
C THR A 174 -16.32 -13.33 20.93
N TYR A 175 -17.08 -14.41 20.78
CA TYR A 175 -16.83 -15.68 21.46
C TYR A 175 -16.48 -16.76 20.44
N ARG A 176 -15.25 -16.67 19.90
CA ARG A 176 -14.86 -17.43 18.71
C ARG A 176 -14.68 -18.92 19.05
N PRO A 177 -15.37 -19.84 18.37
CA PRO A 177 -15.19 -21.28 18.55
C PRO A 177 -13.95 -21.80 17.85
N ALA A 178 -13.43 -22.93 18.31
CA ALA A 178 -12.22 -23.56 17.76
C ALA A 178 -12.36 -23.97 16.28
N TRP A 179 -13.57 -24.31 15.82
CA TRP A 179 -13.82 -24.63 14.42
C TRP A 179 -13.73 -23.41 13.48
N GLU A 180 -13.80 -22.19 14.02
CA GLU A 180 -13.56 -20.93 13.31
C GLU A 180 -12.26 -20.24 13.81
N GLY A 181 -11.28 -21.03 14.24
CA GLY A 181 -9.94 -20.53 14.63
C GLY A 181 -9.86 -19.79 15.98
N GLY A 182 -10.90 -19.89 16.82
CA GLY A 182 -10.90 -19.39 18.20
C GLY A 182 -10.39 -20.40 19.24
N GLN A 183 -10.57 -20.07 20.51
CA GLN A 183 -10.14 -20.93 21.63
C GLN A 183 -11.31 -21.70 22.30
N TYR A 184 -12.57 -21.33 22.04
CA TYR A 184 -13.72 -21.95 22.69
C TYR A 184 -14.00 -23.37 22.16
N LYS A 185 -14.14 -24.35 23.06
CA LYS A 185 -14.36 -25.78 22.75
C LYS A 185 -15.59 -26.38 23.44
N GLY A 186 -16.44 -25.53 24.03
CA GLY A 186 -17.62 -25.97 24.78
C GLY A 186 -18.86 -26.16 23.90
N ASP A 187 -20.02 -26.13 24.57
CA ASP A 187 -21.34 -26.24 23.94
C ASP A 187 -21.73 -24.96 23.19
N ASP A 188 -22.13 -25.10 21.93
CA ASP A 188 -22.38 -23.94 21.07
C ASP A 188 -23.61 -23.13 21.50
N ASN A 189 -24.63 -23.76 22.10
CA ASN A 189 -25.80 -23.04 22.62
C ASN A 189 -25.38 -22.12 23.77
N LYS A 190 -24.59 -22.63 24.72
CA LYS A 190 -24.05 -21.80 25.81
C LYS A 190 -23.18 -20.64 25.32
N ARG A 191 -22.46 -20.85 24.22
CA ARG A 191 -21.65 -19.82 23.56
C ARG A 191 -22.54 -18.72 22.97
N GLN A 192 -23.59 -19.11 22.26
CA GLN A 192 -24.57 -18.19 21.68
C GLN A 192 -25.38 -17.47 22.76
N ASP A 193 -25.76 -18.15 23.85
CA ASP A 193 -26.43 -17.55 25.01
C ASP A 193 -25.59 -16.43 25.64
N ALA A 194 -24.26 -16.60 25.70
CA ALA A 194 -23.38 -15.55 26.20
C ALA A 194 -23.33 -14.32 25.27
N LEU A 195 -23.39 -14.52 23.95
CA LEU A 195 -23.46 -13.41 22.99
C LEU A 195 -24.82 -12.71 23.03
N HIS A 196 -25.91 -13.47 23.18
CA HIS A 196 -27.25 -12.92 23.40
C HIS A 196 -27.27 -12.09 24.69
N LEU A 197 -26.72 -12.63 25.79
CA LEU A 197 -26.62 -11.91 27.06
C LEU A 197 -25.78 -10.63 26.94
N ALA A 198 -24.67 -10.64 26.18
CA ALA A 198 -23.89 -9.42 25.94
C ALA A 198 -24.73 -8.34 25.22
N MET A 199 -25.58 -8.75 24.27
CA MET A 199 -26.53 -7.87 23.58
C MET A 199 -27.58 -7.31 24.54
N GLU A 200 -28.21 -8.13 25.39
CA GLU A 200 -29.17 -7.69 26.41
C GLU A 200 -28.56 -6.68 27.40
N LEU A 201 -27.30 -6.89 27.76
CA LEU A 201 -26.56 -6.04 28.71
C LEU A 201 -26.03 -4.74 28.08
N GLY A 202 -26.23 -4.53 26.77
CA GLY A 202 -25.92 -3.27 26.11
C GLY A 202 -24.56 -3.21 25.41
N ALA A 203 -24.05 -4.34 24.91
CA ALA A 203 -22.93 -4.34 23.96
C ALA A 203 -23.25 -3.49 22.72
N ASP A 204 -22.26 -2.79 22.14
CA ASP A 204 -22.47 -2.03 20.91
C ASP A 204 -22.51 -2.94 19.67
N TYR A 205 -21.67 -3.99 19.69
CA TYR A 205 -21.57 -4.98 18.63
C TYR A 205 -21.40 -6.39 19.18
N ILE A 206 -21.93 -7.36 18.44
CA ILE A 206 -21.61 -8.78 18.63
C ILE A 206 -21.14 -9.39 17.29
N ASP A 207 -20.18 -10.30 17.35
CA ASP A 207 -19.71 -11.08 16.19
C ASP A 207 -20.22 -12.52 16.28
N VAL A 208 -20.98 -12.93 15.26
CA VAL A 208 -21.54 -14.29 15.12
C VAL A 208 -21.01 -14.91 13.83
N GLU A 209 -20.56 -16.16 13.88
CA GLU A 209 -20.05 -16.86 12.70
C GLU A 209 -21.20 -17.22 11.74
N LEU A 210 -20.97 -17.07 10.43
CA LEU A 210 -21.94 -17.36 9.37
C LEU A 210 -22.59 -18.74 9.52
N GLN A 211 -21.82 -19.76 9.92
CA GLN A 211 -22.30 -21.14 10.02
C GLN A 211 -23.46 -21.29 11.02
N VAL A 212 -23.53 -20.46 12.06
CA VAL A 212 -24.56 -20.52 13.11
C VAL A 212 -25.45 -19.27 13.15
N ALA A 213 -25.25 -18.33 12.22
CA ALA A 213 -25.95 -17.06 12.24
C ALA A 213 -27.47 -17.22 12.17
N HIS A 214 -27.98 -18.15 11.36
CA HIS A 214 -29.43 -18.40 11.26
C HIS A 214 -30.01 -18.89 12.59
N ASP A 215 -29.32 -19.82 13.27
CA ASP A 215 -29.75 -20.34 14.57
C ASP A 215 -29.73 -19.25 15.64
N PHE A 216 -28.71 -18.38 15.61
CA PHE A 216 -28.62 -17.22 16.50
C PHE A 216 -29.78 -16.23 16.27
N TYR A 217 -30.11 -15.91 15.02
CA TYR A 217 -31.25 -15.03 14.73
C TYR A 217 -32.59 -15.64 15.16
N ASN A 218 -32.74 -16.95 15.03
CA ASN A 218 -33.92 -17.66 15.51
C ASN A 218 -34.02 -17.65 17.04
N SER A 219 -32.90 -17.73 17.75
CA SER A 219 -32.87 -17.75 19.23
C SER A 219 -33.25 -16.40 19.85
N ILE A 220 -32.92 -15.29 19.20
CA ILE A 220 -33.27 -13.95 19.69
C ILE A 220 -34.70 -13.52 19.32
N GLN A 221 -35.45 -14.29 18.52
CA GLN A 221 -36.86 -14.06 18.17
C GLN A 221 -37.24 -12.63 17.74
N GLY A 222 -36.31 -11.85 17.18
CA GLY A 222 -36.52 -10.45 16.81
C GLY A 222 -36.34 -9.43 17.94
N GLU A 223 -35.92 -9.85 19.14
CA GLU A 223 -35.63 -9.02 20.32
C GLU A 223 -34.26 -8.32 20.25
N LYS A 224 -33.75 -8.03 19.04
CA LYS A 224 -32.50 -7.28 18.88
C LYS A 224 -32.71 -5.83 19.34
N PRO A 225 -31.99 -5.33 20.37
CA PRO A 225 -32.09 -3.94 20.75
C PRO A 225 -31.58 -3.04 19.61
N GLU A 226 -32.29 -1.94 19.32
CA GLU A 226 -32.04 -1.08 18.14
C GLU A 226 -30.60 -0.54 18.06
N LYS A 227 -29.95 -0.37 19.21
CA LYS A 227 -28.58 0.17 19.30
C LYS A 227 -27.49 -0.85 19.00
N VAL A 228 -27.79 -2.16 19.08
CA VAL A 228 -26.78 -3.22 18.91
C VAL A 228 -26.71 -3.62 17.44
N LYS A 229 -25.50 -3.71 16.91
CA LYS A 229 -25.24 -4.18 15.55
C LYS A 229 -24.63 -5.57 15.56
N ILE A 230 -25.20 -6.47 14.77
CA ILE A 230 -24.71 -7.84 14.61
C ILE A 230 -23.77 -7.88 13.41
N ILE A 231 -22.51 -8.22 13.68
CA ILE A 231 -21.52 -8.55 12.68
C ILE A 231 -21.63 -10.04 12.41
N VAL A 232 -21.88 -10.43 11.15
CA VAL A 232 -21.80 -11.84 10.77
C VAL A 232 -20.51 -12.06 9.99
N SER A 233 -19.70 -13.02 10.47
CA SER A 233 -18.33 -13.19 10.00
C SER A 233 -18.07 -14.54 9.33
N SER A 234 -17.11 -14.55 8.41
CA SER A 234 -16.57 -15.76 7.79
C SER A 234 -15.06 -15.64 7.64
N HIS A 235 -14.34 -16.71 8.01
CA HIS A 235 -12.89 -16.78 7.95
C HIS A 235 -12.43 -17.85 6.97
N ASN A 236 -11.53 -17.48 6.06
CA ASN A 236 -10.84 -18.40 5.18
C ASN A 236 -9.34 -18.38 5.50
N TYR A 237 -8.88 -19.42 6.18
CA TYR A 237 -7.48 -19.52 6.61
C TYR A 237 -6.56 -20.04 5.51
N GLN A 238 -7.10 -20.58 4.42
CA GLN A 238 -6.34 -21.24 3.37
C GLN A 238 -5.94 -20.30 2.23
N LYS A 239 -6.85 -19.44 1.77
CA LYS A 239 -6.64 -18.56 0.62
C LYS A 239 -7.60 -17.37 0.61
N THR A 240 -7.44 -16.53 -0.40
CA THR A 240 -8.45 -15.54 -0.79
C THR A 240 -9.19 -16.10 -2.02
N PRO A 241 -10.52 -16.35 -1.95
CA PRO A 241 -11.31 -16.82 -3.09
C PRO A 241 -11.35 -15.81 -4.25
N SER A 242 -11.96 -16.18 -5.38
CA SER A 242 -12.23 -15.28 -6.49
C SER A 242 -13.19 -14.15 -6.07
N THR A 243 -13.22 -13.05 -6.84
CA THR A 243 -14.14 -11.92 -6.56
C THR A 243 -15.60 -12.37 -6.56
N GLU A 244 -15.99 -13.29 -7.46
CA GLU A 244 -17.34 -13.86 -7.53
C GLU A 244 -17.69 -14.65 -6.26
N GLU A 245 -16.81 -15.58 -5.84
CA GLU A 245 -17.02 -16.36 -4.62
C GLU A 245 -17.08 -15.47 -3.35
N ILE A 246 -16.31 -14.38 -3.31
CA ILE A 246 -16.39 -13.40 -2.21
C ILE A 246 -17.72 -12.64 -2.28
N GLY A 247 -18.18 -12.25 -3.48
CA GLY A 247 -19.48 -11.61 -3.68
C GLY A 247 -20.64 -12.51 -3.24
N ASP A 248 -20.62 -13.79 -3.60
CA ASP A 248 -21.62 -14.78 -3.16
C ASP A 248 -21.58 -14.98 -1.64
N LEU A 249 -20.40 -14.95 -1.04
CA LEU A 249 -20.24 -14.98 0.42
C LEU A 249 -20.85 -13.74 1.08
N VAL A 250 -20.64 -12.54 0.52
CA VAL A 250 -21.30 -11.31 0.99
C VAL A 250 -22.82 -11.46 0.94
N ALA A 251 -23.37 -11.93 -0.18
CA ALA A 251 -24.81 -12.12 -0.35
C ALA A 251 -25.39 -13.13 0.66
N ARG A 252 -24.69 -14.25 0.91
CA ARG A 252 -25.09 -15.23 1.93
C ARG A 252 -25.09 -14.63 3.34
N ILE A 253 -24.06 -13.84 3.68
CA ILE A 253 -24.00 -13.15 4.97
C ILE A 253 -25.15 -12.15 5.10
N GLN A 254 -25.41 -11.34 4.07
CA GLN A 254 -26.55 -10.41 4.06
C GLN A 254 -27.89 -11.11 4.26
N ALA A 255 -28.09 -12.26 3.61
CA ALA A 255 -29.32 -13.03 3.71
C ALA A 255 -29.61 -13.55 5.13
N THR A 256 -28.62 -13.59 6.02
CA THR A 256 -28.83 -13.91 7.45
C THR A 256 -29.54 -12.80 8.23
N GLY A 257 -29.53 -11.56 7.73
CA GLY A 257 -30.00 -10.38 8.48
C GLY A 257 -28.89 -9.54 9.11
N ALA A 258 -27.62 -9.84 8.82
CA ALA A 258 -26.45 -9.12 9.33
C ALA A 258 -26.52 -7.60 9.10
N ASP A 259 -26.21 -6.81 10.14
CA ASP A 259 -26.05 -5.36 10.02
C ASP A 259 -24.71 -5.00 9.33
N ILE A 260 -23.70 -5.83 9.57
CA ILE A 260 -22.34 -5.65 9.05
C ILE A 260 -21.80 -7.01 8.57
N VAL A 261 -21.26 -7.03 7.36
CA VAL A 261 -20.61 -8.20 6.77
C VAL A 261 -19.13 -8.23 7.18
N LYS A 262 -18.60 -9.35 7.67
CA LYS A 262 -17.16 -9.52 7.95
C LYS A 262 -16.59 -10.70 7.18
N ILE A 263 -15.60 -10.42 6.33
CA ILE A 263 -14.87 -11.44 5.58
C ILE A 263 -13.38 -11.26 5.87
N ALA A 264 -12.77 -12.32 6.41
CA ALA A 264 -11.33 -12.43 6.60
C ALA A 264 -10.79 -13.59 5.76
N THR A 265 -9.83 -13.33 4.89
CA THR A 265 -9.20 -14.33 4.01
C THR A 265 -7.69 -14.39 4.25
N THR A 266 -6.97 -15.30 3.60
CA THR A 266 -5.49 -15.38 3.70
C THR A 266 -4.80 -14.97 2.39
N ALA A 267 -3.79 -14.12 2.48
CA ALA A 267 -2.95 -13.76 1.34
C ALA A 267 -1.91 -14.86 1.07
N LEU A 268 -2.02 -15.50 -0.09
CA LEU A 268 -0.95 -16.32 -0.67
C LEU A 268 -0.03 -15.45 -1.52
N ASP A 269 -0.58 -14.42 -2.16
CA ASP A 269 0.14 -13.37 -2.86
C ASP A 269 -0.41 -11.98 -2.46
N ILE A 270 0.40 -10.93 -2.56
CA ILE A 270 -0.04 -9.55 -2.26
C ILE A 270 -1.18 -9.09 -3.16
N THR A 271 -1.30 -9.65 -4.37
CA THR A 271 -2.39 -9.37 -5.32
C THR A 271 -3.75 -9.87 -4.84
N ASP A 272 -3.80 -10.76 -3.86
CA ASP A 272 -5.05 -11.27 -3.30
C ASP A 272 -5.93 -10.18 -2.68
N SER A 273 -5.30 -9.15 -2.10
CA SER A 273 -6.03 -8.02 -1.51
C SER A 273 -6.84 -7.22 -2.52
N ALA A 274 -6.47 -7.23 -3.81
CA ALA A 274 -7.20 -6.53 -4.85
C ALA A 274 -8.63 -7.07 -5.03
N ARG A 275 -8.85 -8.39 -4.84
CA ARG A 275 -10.18 -9.00 -4.93
C ARG A 275 -11.10 -8.53 -3.81
N VAL A 276 -10.56 -8.43 -2.59
CA VAL A 276 -11.29 -7.89 -1.43
C VAL A 276 -11.58 -6.39 -1.61
N PHE A 277 -10.62 -5.60 -2.11
CA PHE A 277 -10.87 -4.19 -2.43
C PHE A 277 -11.97 -4.00 -3.47
N GLN A 278 -11.98 -4.84 -4.52
CA GLN A 278 -13.01 -4.80 -5.53
C GLN A 278 -14.39 -5.04 -4.92
N VAL A 279 -14.56 -6.01 -4.03
CA VAL A 279 -15.84 -6.26 -3.37
C VAL A 279 -16.21 -5.12 -2.41
N LEU A 280 -15.26 -4.60 -1.63
CA LEU A 280 -15.50 -3.50 -0.69
C LEU A 280 -16.08 -2.25 -1.37
N VAL A 281 -15.51 -1.84 -2.51
CA VAL A 281 -15.96 -0.64 -3.24
C VAL A 281 -17.38 -0.77 -3.81
N HIS A 282 -17.82 -2.00 -4.10
CA HIS A 282 -19.17 -2.26 -4.64
C HIS A 282 -20.17 -2.70 -3.56
N SER A 283 -19.72 -2.89 -2.32
CA SER A 283 -20.61 -3.30 -1.22
C SER A 283 -21.60 -2.19 -0.88
N GLN A 284 -22.89 -2.51 -0.93
CA GLN A 284 -23.96 -1.60 -0.52
C GLN A 284 -24.31 -1.71 0.97
N VAL A 285 -23.67 -2.65 1.67
CA VAL A 285 -23.78 -2.82 3.12
C VAL A 285 -22.45 -2.52 3.79
N PRO A 286 -22.45 -2.08 5.07
CA PRO A 286 -21.23 -1.98 5.85
C PRO A 286 -20.46 -3.29 5.83
N MET A 287 -19.19 -3.23 5.43
CA MET A 287 -18.37 -4.41 5.23
C MET A 287 -16.98 -4.26 5.85
N ILE A 288 -16.54 -5.29 6.53
CA ILE A 288 -15.19 -5.49 7.06
C ILE A 288 -14.52 -6.51 6.14
N GLY A 289 -13.60 -6.05 5.29
CA GLY A 289 -12.86 -6.90 4.36
C GLY A 289 -11.37 -6.91 4.71
N LEU A 290 -10.85 -8.06 5.12
CA LEU A 290 -9.46 -8.19 5.56
C LEU A 290 -8.78 -9.39 4.91
N VAL A 291 -7.48 -9.24 4.66
CA VAL A 291 -6.62 -10.31 4.18
C VAL A 291 -5.48 -10.49 5.19
N MET A 292 -5.38 -11.69 5.73
CA MET A 292 -4.42 -12.10 6.76
C MET A 292 -3.05 -12.41 6.14
N GLY A 293 -2.03 -12.38 7.01
CA GLY A 293 -0.64 -12.62 6.64
C GLY A 293 0.11 -11.34 6.29
N GLU A 294 1.44 -11.41 6.25
CA GLU A 294 2.31 -10.25 5.96
C GLU A 294 1.99 -9.61 4.59
N LYS A 295 1.73 -10.44 3.58
CA LYS A 295 1.30 -10.00 2.24
C LYS A 295 -0.07 -9.31 2.23
N GLY A 296 -0.91 -9.58 3.23
CA GLY A 296 -2.23 -9.00 3.39
C GLY A 296 -2.26 -7.65 4.12
N LEU A 297 -1.12 -7.15 4.62
CA LEU A 297 -1.02 -5.88 5.36
C LEU A 297 -1.67 -4.71 4.60
N ILE A 298 -1.51 -4.68 3.28
CA ILE A 298 -2.10 -3.66 2.41
C ILE A 298 -3.63 -3.56 2.61
N SER A 299 -4.32 -4.67 2.83
CA SER A 299 -5.78 -4.69 3.08
C SER A 299 -6.18 -3.98 4.37
N ARG A 300 -5.34 -4.09 5.41
CA ARG A 300 -5.60 -3.50 6.72
C ARG A 300 -5.42 -1.99 6.71
N VAL A 301 -4.39 -1.51 6.01
CA VAL A 301 -4.06 -0.08 5.94
C VAL A 301 -4.95 0.65 4.93
N LEU A 302 -5.18 0.08 3.74
CA LEU A 302 -6.00 0.72 2.70
C LEU A 302 -7.51 0.50 2.87
N SER A 303 -7.92 -0.16 3.96
CA SER A 303 -9.33 -0.30 4.36
C SER A 303 -10.10 1.03 4.28
N ALA A 304 -9.51 2.12 4.76
CA ALA A 304 -10.09 3.46 4.70
C ALA A 304 -10.24 4.05 3.30
N LYS A 305 -9.36 3.68 2.35
CA LYS A 305 -9.46 4.12 0.95
C LYS A 305 -10.59 3.43 0.22
N TYR A 306 -10.81 2.14 0.51
CA TYR A 306 -11.76 1.30 -0.22
C TYR A 306 -13.11 1.13 0.50
N GLY A 307 -13.40 1.93 1.53
CA GLY A 307 -14.72 2.00 2.14
C GLY A 307 -15.04 0.92 3.17
N ALA A 308 -14.03 0.24 3.72
CA ALA A 308 -14.26 -0.72 4.80
C ALA A 308 -14.82 -0.05 6.05
N PHE A 309 -15.70 -0.75 6.76
CA PHE A 309 -16.33 -0.29 7.99
C PHE A 309 -15.31 -0.16 9.14
N LEU A 310 -14.45 -1.17 9.32
CA LEU A 310 -13.37 -1.14 10.31
C LEU A 310 -12.13 -1.91 9.86
N THR A 311 -11.02 -1.65 10.54
CA THR A 311 -9.79 -2.44 10.52
C THR A 311 -9.35 -2.77 11.95
N PHE A 312 -8.47 -3.76 12.11
CA PHE A 312 -7.93 -4.14 13.42
C PHE A 312 -6.50 -3.68 13.57
N GLY A 313 -6.19 -3.07 14.73
CA GLY A 313 -4.85 -2.71 15.15
C GLY A 313 -4.55 -3.28 16.54
N THR A 314 -3.36 -3.85 16.75
CA THR A 314 -3.00 -4.38 18.07
C THR A 314 -2.66 -3.26 19.05
N ILE A 315 -2.92 -3.49 20.34
CA ILE A 315 -2.54 -2.55 21.41
C ILE A 315 -1.02 -2.42 21.50
N GLU A 316 -0.32 -3.55 21.38
CA GLU A 316 1.13 -3.65 21.44
C GLU A 316 1.67 -4.58 20.35
N ALA A 317 2.94 -4.39 19.98
CA ALA A 317 3.57 -5.21 18.94
C ALA A 317 3.75 -6.66 19.41
N GLY A 318 3.51 -7.62 18.51
CA GLY A 318 3.68 -9.06 18.80
C GLY A 318 2.48 -9.73 19.47
N VAL A 319 1.52 -8.96 20.02
CA VAL A 319 0.28 -9.50 20.59
C VAL A 319 -0.84 -9.36 19.55
N VAL A 320 -0.95 -10.36 18.68
CA VAL A 320 -1.84 -10.35 17.51
C VAL A 320 -3.00 -11.34 17.68
N SER A 321 -4.21 -10.94 17.30
CA SER A 321 -5.37 -11.86 17.20
C SER A 321 -5.42 -12.57 15.85
N ALA A 322 -4.77 -12.01 14.83
CA ALA A 322 -4.64 -12.58 13.49
C ALA A 322 -3.32 -12.18 12.82
N PRO A 323 -2.72 -13.03 11.97
CA PRO A 323 -1.47 -12.71 11.27
C PRO A 323 -1.54 -11.42 10.43
N GLY A 324 -0.46 -10.63 10.50
CA GLY A 324 -0.29 -9.41 9.70
C GLY A 324 -0.96 -8.14 10.25
N GLN A 325 -1.46 -8.15 11.49
CA GLN A 325 -2.01 -6.95 12.14
C GLN A 325 -0.91 -5.92 12.47
N PRO A 326 -1.04 -4.66 12.02
CA PRO A 326 -0.22 -3.56 12.53
C PRO A 326 -0.69 -3.15 13.94
N THR A 327 0.13 -2.37 14.66
CA THR A 327 -0.33 -1.74 15.90
C THR A 327 -1.30 -0.59 15.61
N VAL A 328 -2.16 -0.23 16.57
CA VAL A 328 -3.01 0.98 16.48
C VAL A 328 -2.13 2.22 16.26
N LYS A 329 -1.00 2.28 16.97
CA LYS A 329 -0.03 3.37 16.85
C LYS A 329 0.57 3.45 15.44
N ASP A 330 0.93 2.33 14.82
CA ASP A 330 1.44 2.34 13.44
C ASP A 330 0.36 2.78 12.44
N LEU A 331 -0.89 2.35 12.61
CA LEU A 331 -1.99 2.84 11.78
C LEU A 331 -2.07 4.37 11.88
N LEU A 332 -2.15 4.91 13.09
CA LEU A 332 -2.34 6.35 13.31
C LEU A 332 -1.12 7.20 12.94
N ASP A 333 0.07 6.82 13.39
CA ASP A 333 1.28 7.64 13.32
C ASP A 333 2.14 7.35 12.09
N LEU A 334 2.33 6.06 11.76
CA LEU A 334 3.20 5.65 10.66
C LEU A 334 2.45 5.72 9.33
N TYR A 335 1.23 5.19 9.27
CA TYR A 335 0.43 5.14 8.05
C TYR A 335 -0.54 6.32 7.92
N ASN A 336 -0.56 7.23 8.89
CA ASN A 336 -1.43 8.40 8.89
C ASN A 336 -2.90 8.04 8.61
N PHE A 337 -3.40 6.96 9.22
CA PHE A 337 -4.65 6.30 8.83
C PHE A 337 -5.84 7.26 8.70
N ARG A 338 -5.94 8.27 9.56
CA ARG A 338 -7.03 9.27 9.54
C ARG A 338 -7.00 10.25 8.36
N LEU A 339 -5.87 10.32 7.64
CA LEU A 339 -5.69 11.15 6.44
C LEU A 339 -5.98 10.38 5.14
N ILE A 340 -6.08 9.05 5.21
CA ILE A 340 -6.42 8.22 4.05
C ILE A 340 -7.88 8.48 3.66
N GLY A 341 -8.16 8.66 2.38
CA GLY A 341 -9.51 8.71 1.83
C GLY A 341 -9.56 8.12 0.42
N PRO A 342 -10.74 8.15 -0.24
CA PRO A 342 -10.93 7.55 -1.57
C PRO A 342 -9.94 8.04 -2.63
N ASP A 343 -9.55 9.32 -2.59
CA ASP A 343 -8.64 9.94 -3.58
C ASP A 343 -7.15 9.82 -3.21
N THR A 344 -6.81 9.27 -2.03
CA THR A 344 -5.41 9.16 -1.59
C THR A 344 -4.62 8.27 -2.55
N LYS A 345 -3.45 8.77 -2.97
CA LYS A 345 -2.56 8.07 -3.90
C LYS A 345 -1.65 7.08 -3.18
N VAL A 346 -1.65 5.84 -3.65
CA VAL A 346 -0.89 4.74 -3.05
C VAL A 346 0.50 4.68 -3.67
N HIS A 347 1.49 4.68 -2.79
CA HIS A 347 2.89 4.49 -3.08
C HIS A 347 3.43 3.33 -2.24
N GLY A 348 4.59 2.80 -2.59
CA GLY A 348 5.24 1.84 -1.70
C GLY A 348 6.59 1.33 -2.15
N VAL A 349 7.28 0.67 -1.22
CA VAL A 349 8.54 -0.01 -1.49
C VAL A 349 8.27 -1.49 -1.78
N ILE A 350 8.64 -1.92 -2.98
CA ILE A 350 8.55 -3.29 -3.49
C ILE A 350 9.84 -4.05 -3.15
N GLY A 351 9.71 -5.15 -2.42
CA GLY A 351 10.84 -6.03 -2.06
C GLY A 351 10.42 -7.38 -1.51
N ASN A 352 11.38 -8.28 -1.37
CA ASN A 352 11.22 -9.55 -0.65
C ASN A 352 12.58 -10.00 -0.08
N PRO A 353 12.80 -9.95 1.25
CA PRO A 353 11.87 -9.54 2.30
C PRO A 353 11.67 -8.00 2.34
N ILE A 354 10.64 -7.52 3.05
CA ILE A 354 10.31 -6.07 3.12
C ILE A 354 10.15 -5.49 4.53
N GLY A 355 9.87 -6.32 5.56
CA GLY A 355 9.55 -5.84 6.91
C GLY A 355 10.62 -5.00 7.61
N HIS A 356 11.88 -5.03 7.15
CA HIS A 356 12.97 -4.21 7.70
C HIS A 356 13.03 -2.79 7.12
N SER A 357 12.26 -2.49 6.06
CA SER A 357 12.35 -1.22 5.35
C SER A 357 11.91 -0.05 6.22
N LYS A 358 12.77 0.96 6.32
CA LYS A 358 12.45 2.24 7.00
C LYS A 358 11.75 3.23 6.08
N SER A 359 11.59 2.92 4.80
CA SER A 359 10.97 3.83 3.81
C SER A 359 9.56 4.30 4.23
N PRO A 360 8.63 3.45 4.70
CA PRO A 360 7.32 3.93 5.12
C PRO A 360 7.37 5.06 6.16
N HIS A 361 8.33 5.04 7.09
CA HIS A 361 8.51 6.10 8.10
C HIS A 361 8.88 7.43 7.45
N LEU A 362 9.84 7.40 6.50
CA LEU A 362 10.35 8.58 5.84
C LEU A 362 9.30 9.23 4.94
N TYR A 363 8.66 8.42 4.07
CA TYR A 363 7.75 8.93 3.06
C TYR A 363 6.42 9.37 3.65
N ASN A 364 5.83 8.64 4.60
CA ASN A 364 4.57 9.06 5.22
C ASN A 364 4.74 10.32 6.07
N ALA A 365 5.88 10.48 6.76
CA ALA A 365 6.18 11.73 7.45
C ALA A 365 6.36 12.90 6.48
N ALA A 366 7.08 12.68 5.38
CA ALA A 366 7.26 13.69 4.34
C ALA A 366 5.93 14.08 3.70
N PHE A 367 5.14 13.12 3.21
CA PHE A 367 3.83 13.34 2.58
C PHE A 367 2.89 14.11 3.50
N LYS A 368 2.83 13.77 4.79
CA LYS A 368 2.06 14.53 5.78
C LYS A 368 2.53 15.97 5.90
N SER A 369 3.84 16.20 6.03
CA SER A 369 4.40 17.54 6.25
C SER A 369 4.24 18.48 5.06
N ILE A 370 4.28 17.95 3.83
CA ILE A 370 4.10 18.72 2.59
C ILE A 370 2.64 18.71 2.12
N ASN A 371 1.71 18.19 2.93
CA ASN A 371 0.28 18.05 2.63
C ASN A 371 -0.01 17.34 1.29
N PHE A 372 0.84 16.39 0.92
CA PHE A 372 0.61 15.54 -0.25
C PHE A 372 -0.41 14.44 0.10
N ASN A 373 -1.47 14.31 -0.69
CA ASN A 373 -2.51 13.30 -0.47
C ASN A 373 -2.05 11.90 -0.94
N GLY A 374 -1.03 11.38 -0.29
CA GLY A 374 -0.45 10.08 -0.58
C GLY A 374 -0.20 9.25 0.68
N ILE A 375 -0.14 7.94 0.49
CA ILE A 375 0.31 6.97 1.49
C ILE A 375 1.41 6.10 0.90
N TYR A 376 2.37 5.71 1.73
CA TYR A 376 3.50 4.88 1.36
C TYR A 376 3.54 3.59 2.19
N LEU A 377 3.54 2.44 1.52
CA LEU A 377 3.44 1.11 2.15
C LEU A 377 4.68 0.24 1.92
N PRO A 378 4.98 -0.69 2.85
CA PRO A 378 5.84 -1.83 2.54
C PRO A 378 5.06 -2.86 1.71
N LEU A 379 5.56 -3.22 0.53
CA LEU A 379 4.91 -4.13 -0.40
C LEU A 379 5.75 -5.40 -0.56
N LEU A 380 5.31 -6.47 0.10
CA LEU A 380 5.94 -7.80 0.01
C LEU A 380 5.50 -8.48 -1.30
N VAL A 381 6.35 -8.39 -2.33
CA VAL A 381 6.02 -8.82 -3.69
C VAL A 381 6.89 -10.01 -4.09
N ASP A 382 6.28 -11.04 -4.66
CA ASP A 382 7.01 -12.17 -5.25
C ASP A 382 7.26 -11.96 -6.75
N SER A 383 6.22 -11.57 -7.49
CA SER A 383 6.29 -11.27 -8.92
C SER A 383 5.92 -9.81 -9.19
N VAL A 384 6.92 -9.03 -9.63
CA VAL A 384 6.70 -7.62 -10.00
C VAL A 384 5.68 -7.47 -11.12
N ALA A 385 5.76 -8.31 -12.15
CA ALA A 385 4.82 -8.26 -13.27
C ALA A 385 3.37 -8.52 -12.81
N ASN A 386 3.16 -9.53 -11.95
CA ASN A 386 1.83 -9.81 -11.41
C ASN A 386 1.29 -8.65 -10.56
N PHE A 387 2.15 -8.08 -9.70
CA PHE A 387 1.80 -6.93 -8.87
C PHE A 387 1.40 -5.72 -9.71
N ILE A 388 2.22 -5.34 -10.70
CA ILE A 388 1.97 -4.18 -11.56
C ILE A 388 0.71 -4.37 -12.42
N ASN A 389 0.49 -5.58 -12.94
CA ASN A 389 -0.71 -5.89 -13.73
C ASN A 389 -1.98 -5.83 -12.88
N THR A 390 -1.93 -6.29 -11.62
CA THR A 390 -3.08 -6.29 -10.71
C THR A 390 -3.38 -4.87 -10.22
N TYR A 391 -2.36 -4.14 -9.77
CA TYR A 391 -2.50 -2.78 -9.24
C TYR A 391 -2.22 -1.73 -10.32
N ASN A 392 -2.92 -1.86 -11.45
CA ASN A 392 -2.73 -1.01 -12.63
C ASN A 392 -3.57 0.29 -12.62
N SER A 393 -4.39 0.50 -11.59
CA SER A 393 -5.31 1.63 -11.52
C SER A 393 -4.59 2.97 -11.28
N PRO A 394 -5.25 4.11 -11.56
CA PRO A 394 -4.74 5.46 -11.25
C PRO A 394 -4.55 5.77 -9.76
N ASP A 395 -4.87 4.83 -8.87
CA ASP A 395 -4.64 4.94 -7.43
C ASP A 395 -3.19 4.62 -7.05
N PHE A 396 -2.55 3.70 -7.76
CA PHE A 396 -1.18 3.26 -7.49
C PHE A 396 -0.23 3.98 -8.42
N VAL A 397 0.54 4.92 -7.88
CA VAL A 397 1.20 5.94 -8.71
C VAL A 397 2.72 6.00 -8.57
N GLY A 398 3.30 5.41 -7.53
CA GLY A 398 4.75 5.46 -7.34
C GLY A 398 5.30 4.30 -6.54
N TYR A 399 6.40 3.72 -7.04
CA TYR A 399 7.02 2.56 -6.41
C TYR A 399 8.52 2.76 -6.28
N SER A 400 9.04 2.31 -5.15
CA SER A 400 10.48 2.16 -4.95
C SER A 400 10.82 0.68 -5.01
N PHE A 401 11.93 0.32 -5.66
CA PHE A 401 12.35 -1.09 -5.74
C PHE A 401 13.58 -1.33 -4.88
N THR A 402 13.52 -2.34 -4.02
CA THR A 402 14.67 -2.87 -3.30
C THR A 402 14.97 -4.31 -3.74
N ILE A 403 15.87 -4.99 -3.05
CA ILE A 403 16.24 -6.38 -3.31
C ILE A 403 14.99 -7.28 -3.32
N PRO A 404 14.85 -8.22 -4.27
CA PRO A 404 15.69 -8.48 -5.45
C PRO A 404 15.17 -7.82 -6.75
N HIS A 405 14.22 -6.88 -6.64
CA HIS A 405 13.30 -6.54 -7.73
C HIS A 405 13.74 -5.39 -8.65
N LYS A 406 14.89 -4.77 -8.41
CA LYS A 406 15.36 -3.62 -9.22
C LYS A 406 15.52 -3.92 -10.72
N GLU A 407 15.91 -5.15 -11.06
CA GLU A 407 16.04 -5.58 -12.47
C GLU A 407 14.70 -6.02 -13.07
N SER A 408 13.85 -6.66 -12.27
CA SER A 408 12.49 -7.06 -12.68
C SER A 408 11.60 -5.85 -12.92
N GLY A 409 11.72 -4.81 -12.09
CA GLY A 409 11.01 -3.54 -12.26
C GLY A 409 11.34 -2.86 -13.59
N LEU A 410 12.60 -2.94 -14.05
CA LEU A 410 13.04 -2.34 -15.31
C LEU A 410 12.26 -2.91 -16.50
N LYS A 411 11.96 -4.22 -16.47
CA LYS A 411 11.22 -4.92 -17.52
C LYS A 411 9.73 -4.56 -17.55
N CYS A 412 9.21 -3.95 -16.49
CA CYS A 412 7.80 -3.57 -16.35
C CYS A 412 7.56 -2.08 -16.66
N CYS A 413 8.61 -1.32 -17.00
CA CYS A 413 8.49 0.09 -17.39
C CYS A 413 8.06 0.21 -18.85
N ASP A 414 7.18 1.15 -19.16
CA ASP A 414 6.85 1.55 -20.53
C ASP A 414 7.93 2.47 -21.11
N GLU A 415 8.45 3.38 -20.28
CA GLU A 415 9.54 4.29 -20.63
C GLU A 415 10.61 4.23 -19.53
N ILE A 416 11.88 4.24 -19.92
CA ILE A 416 13.01 4.11 -19.00
C ILE A 416 13.92 5.31 -19.22
N ASP A 417 14.25 6.00 -18.13
CA ASP A 417 15.26 7.06 -18.13
C ASP A 417 16.59 6.55 -18.73
N PRO A 418 17.27 7.33 -19.60
CA PRO A 418 18.50 6.89 -20.25
C PRO A 418 19.55 6.35 -19.29
N LYS A 419 19.72 6.98 -18.10
CA LYS A 419 20.68 6.53 -17.09
C LYS A 419 20.22 5.25 -16.42
N ALA A 420 18.93 5.11 -16.12
CA ALA A 420 18.37 3.86 -15.60
C ALA A 420 18.55 2.68 -16.58
N LYS A 421 18.40 2.94 -17.89
CA LYS A 421 18.64 1.97 -18.96
C LYS A 421 20.11 1.58 -19.04
N GLU A 422 21.02 2.55 -18.97
CA GLU A 422 22.47 2.30 -18.94
C GLU A 422 22.90 1.58 -17.65
N ILE A 423 22.30 1.86 -16.51
CA ILE A 423 22.54 1.08 -15.29
C ILE A 423 22.00 -0.35 -15.46
N GLY A 424 20.82 -0.50 -16.09
CA GLY A 424 20.13 -1.79 -16.23
C GLY A 424 19.45 -2.22 -14.94
N ALA A 425 18.95 -1.26 -14.17
CA ALA A 425 18.15 -1.46 -12.96
C ALA A 425 17.35 -0.18 -12.65
N VAL A 426 16.13 -0.32 -12.11
CA VAL A 426 15.32 0.79 -11.59
C VAL A 426 15.14 0.66 -10.09
N ASN A 427 15.12 1.78 -9.37
CA ASN A 427 14.75 1.82 -7.96
C ASN A 427 13.59 2.79 -7.68
N CYS A 428 13.13 3.53 -8.68
CA CYS A 428 12.01 4.46 -8.61
C CYS A 428 11.18 4.30 -9.89
N MET A 429 9.88 4.09 -9.75
CA MET A 429 8.93 4.02 -10.86
C MET A 429 7.76 4.91 -10.57
N ILE A 430 7.31 5.65 -11.58
CA ILE A 430 6.21 6.61 -11.45
C ILE A 430 5.18 6.31 -12.54
N ARG A 431 3.91 6.22 -12.16
CA ARG A 431 2.81 6.20 -13.12
C ARG A 431 2.52 7.63 -13.55
N ARG A 432 2.75 7.94 -14.82
CA ARG A 432 2.46 9.26 -15.38
C ARG A 432 0.94 9.50 -15.39
N PRO A 433 0.43 10.56 -14.76
CA PRO A 433 -1.03 10.79 -14.67
C PRO A 433 -1.73 10.99 -16.02
N THR A 434 -1.03 11.48 -17.04
CA THR A 434 -1.64 11.87 -18.32
C THR A 434 -2.02 10.69 -19.21
N ASP A 435 -1.23 9.61 -19.19
CA ASP A 435 -1.42 8.44 -20.06
C ASP A 435 -1.30 7.10 -19.32
N GLY A 436 -1.05 7.12 -18.01
CA GLY A 436 -0.97 5.92 -17.18
C GLY A 436 0.32 5.12 -17.35
N LYS A 437 1.27 5.58 -18.17
CA LYS A 437 2.53 4.86 -18.43
C LYS A 437 3.45 4.81 -17.21
N LEU A 438 4.19 3.73 -17.09
CA LEU A 438 5.17 3.49 -16.03
C LEU A 438 6.56 3.97 -16.46
N LEU A 439 7.03 5.03 -15.81
CA LEU A 439 8.33 5.64 -16.04
C LEU A 439 9.34 5.12 -15.03
N GLY A 440 10.42 4.51 -15.51
CA GLY A 440 11.47 3.93 -14.68
C GLY A 440 12.70 4.81 -14.53
N TYR A 441 13.11 5.05 -13.29
CA TYR A 441 14.30 5.83 -12.91
C TYR A 441 15.21 5.02 -12.00
N ASN A 442 16.48 5.43 -11.97
CA ASN A 442 17.44 4.98 -10.98
C ASN A 442 18.02 6.19 -10.26
N VAL A 443 17.80 6.28 -8.96
CA VAL A 443 18.32 7.33 -8.08
C VAL A 443 19.24 6.78 -6.99
N ASP A 444 19.52 5.47 -7.00
CA ASP A 444 20.49 4.86 -6.09
C ASP A 444 21.89 5.43 -6.35
N TYR A 445 22.28 5.58 -7.63
CA TYR A 445 23.60 6.12 -7.98
C TYR A 445 23.74 7.57 -7.49
N LEU A 446 22.70 8.39 -7.61
CA LEU A 446 22.69 9.77 -7.11
C LEU A 446 22.91 9.78 -5.59
N GLY A 447 22.16 8.94 -4.86
CA GLY A 447 22.22 8.93 -3.40
C GLY A 447 23.56 8.42 -2.85
N ALA A 448 24.08 7.33 -3.43
CA ALA A 448 25.33 6.72 -2.98
C ALA A 448 26.55 7.57 -3.32
N ILE A 449 26.64 8.09 -4.56
CA ILE A 449 27.78 8.89 -4.99
C ILE A 449 27.84 10.21 -4.22
N ALA A 450 26.70 10.87 -3.98
CA ALA A 450 26.66 12.07 -3.15
C ALA A 450 27.18 11.79 -1.73
N ALA A 451 26.74 10.70 -1.10
CA ALA A 451 27.20 10.33 0.24
C ALA A 451 28.71 10.01 0.29
N ILE A 452 29.24 9.35 -0.75
CA ILE A 452 30.67 9.06 -0.88
C ILE A 452 31.49 10.34 -1.08
N GLU A 453 31.05 11.24 -1.97
CA GLU A 453 31.73 12.51 -2.21
C GLU A 453 31.72 13.40 -0.96
N GLU A 454 30.62 13.47 -0.21
CA GLU A 454 30.54 14.17 1.08
C GLU A 454 31.53 13.59 2.10
N GLY A 455 31.62 12.25 2.19
CA GLY A 455 32.60 11.58 3.05
C GLY A 455 34.06 11.86 2.64
N LEU A 456 34.36 11.91 1.34
CA LEU A 456 35.68 12.29 0.83
C LEU A 456 36.00 13.77 1.09
N GLN A 457 35.01 14.66 1.02
CA GLN A 457 35.18 16.08 1.29
C GLN A 457 35.54 16.33 2.76
N ALA A 458 34.92 15.59 3.68
CA ALA A 458 35.24 15.66 5.10
C ALA A 458 36.69 15.26 5.41
N LEU A 459 37.30 14.35 4.63
CA LEU A 459 38.70 13.95 4.77
C LEU A 459 39.69 15.00 4.24
N ASN A 460 39.39 15.59 3.07
CA ASN A 460 40.33 16.46 2.35
C ASN A 460 40.30 17.94 2.81
N GLY A 461 39.44 18.29 3.76
CA GLY A 461 39.17 19.68 4.15
C GLY A 461 38.43 20.48 3.07
N SER A 462 38.07 21.73 3.36
CA SER A 462 37.36 22.63 2.42
C SER A 462 38.24 23.13 1.26
N SER A 463 38.93 22.24 0.57
CA SER A 463 39.60 22.58 -0.69
C SER A 463 38.55 22.69 -1.79
N ASN A 464 38.44 23.86 -2.40
CA ASN A 464 37.60 24.13 -3.57
C ASN A 464 38.20 23.43 -4.80
N THR A 465 38.12 22.11 -4.85
CA THR A 465 38.47 21.35 -6.05
C THR A 465 37.32 21.49 -7.06
N SER A 466 37.63 22.08 -8.22
CA SER A 466 36.70 22.12 -9.34
C SER A 466 36.67 20.76 -10.02
N GLY A 467 35.93 19.80 -9.46
CA GLY A 467 35.84 18.44 -10.01
C GLY A 467 35.28 17.41 -9.01
N SER A 468 34.95 16.23 -9.53
CA SER A 468 34.57 15.07 -8.72
C SER A 468 35.75 14.59 -7.85
N LEU A 469 35.51 14.35 -6.56
CA LEU A 469 36.51 13.78 -5.65
C LEU A 469 36.81 12.30 -5.96
N LEU A 470 35.99 11.66 -6.78
CA LEU A 470 36.21 10.29 -7.27
C LEU A 470 37.03 10.23 -8.56
N ALA A 471 37.25 11.36 -9.24
CA ALA A 471 37.97 11.37 -10.50
C ALA A 471 39.39 10.81 -10.34
N GLY A 472 39.76 9.83 -11.17
CA GLY A 472 41.05 9.15 -11.15
C GLY A 472 41.27 8.14 -10.02
N LYS A 473 40.45 8.15 -8.96
CA LYS A 473 40.55 7.20 -7.84
C LYS A 473 40.16 5.79 -8.27
N LEU A 474 40.81 4.78 -7.70
CA LEU A 474 40.38 3.40 -7.82
C LEU A 474 39.17 3.14 -6.91
N PHE A 475 38.03 2.86 -7.53
CA PHE A 475 36.73 2.66 -6.89
C PHE A 475 36.32 1.19 -6.98
N VAL A 476 36.40 0.50 -5.85
CA VAL A 476 36.15 -0.93 -5.73
C VAL A 476 34.71 -1.16 -5.29
N VAL A 477 33.90 -1.75 -6.16
CA VAL A 477 32.49 -2.08 -5.89
C VAL A 477 32.38 -3.57 -5.61
N MET A 478 31.96 -3.92 -4.39
CA MET A 478 31.61 -5.30 -4.03
C MET A 478 30.12 -5.55 -4.30
N GLY A 479 29.83 -6.52 -5.16
CA GLY A 479 28.49 -6.88 -5.58
C GLY A 479 28.14 -6.38 -6.98
N ALA A 480 27.47 -7.24 -7.76
CA ALA A 480 27.04 -6.96 -9.14
C ALA A 480 25.51 -6.99 -9.32
N GLY A 481 24.75 -6.79 -8.23
CA GLY A 481 23.30 -6.64 -8.26
C GLY A 481 22.87 -5.20 -8.58
N GLY A 482 21.57 -4.89 -8.51
CA GLY A 482 21.04 -3.56 -8.89
C GLY A 482 21.73 -2.35 -8.22
N ALA A 483 22.06 -2.44 -6.93
CA ALA A 483 22.83 -1.40 -6.24
C ALA A 483 24.29 -1.32 -6.73
N GLY A 484 24.96 -2.48 -6.91
CA GLY A 484 26.30 -2.56 -7.49
C GLY A 484 26.37 -1.96 -8.90
N LYS A 485 25.37 -2.24 -9.75
CA LYS A 485 25.25 -1.62 -11.09
C LYS A 485 25.16 -0.09 -11.00
N ALA A 486 24.35 0.42 -10.06
CA ALA A 486 24.16 1.85 -9.86
C ALA A 486 25.45 2.53 -9.37
N LEU A 487 26.14 1.96 -8.39
CA LEU A 487 27.39 2.51 -7.87
C LEU A 487 28.53 2.42 -8.90
N ALA A 488 28.69 1.30 -9.60
CA ALA A 488 29.70 1.16 -10.65
C ALA A 488 29.50 2.19 -11.78
N TYR A 489 28.25 2.39 -12.21
CA TYR A 489 27.91 3.44 -13.17
C TYR A 489 28.23 4.84 -12.60
N GLY A 490 27.80 5.13 -11.37
CA GLY A 490 28.06 6.41 -10.72
C GLY A 490 29.56 6.73 -10.60
N GLY A 491 30.39 5.73 -10.26
CA GLY A 491 31.84 5.86 -10.21
C GLY A 491 32.43 6.20 -11.58
N LYS A 492 32.02 5.49 -12.64
CA LYS A 492 32.41 5.78 -14.03
C LYS A 492 32.04 7.21 -14.43
N GLU A 493 30.79 7.61 -14.22
CA GLU A 493 30.30 8.96 -14.58
C GLU A 493 31.09 10.07 -13.88
N LYS A 494 31.62 9.77 -12.69
CA LYS A 494 32.45 10.66 -11.89
C LYS A 494 33.95 10.58 -12.20
N GLY A 495 34.35 9.78 -13.20
CA GLY A 495 35.72 9.64 -13.66
C GLY A 495 36.59 8.67 -12.85
N ALA A 496 36.00 7.82 -12.02
CA ALA A 496 36.74 6.81 -11.25
C ALA A 496 37.19 5.64 -12.13
N ARG A 497 38.30 4.99 -11.76
CA ARG A 497 38.67 3.67 -12.29
C ARG A 497 37.91 2.61 -11.51
N VAL A 498 36.96 1.94 -12.15
CA VAL A 498 36.05 1.04 -11.45
C VAL A 498 36.57 -0.40 -11.46
N VAL A 499 36.58 -1.04 -10.30
CA VAL A 499 36.82 -2.48 -10.13
C VAL A 499 35.56 -3.10 -9.55
N VAL A 500 35.10 -4.20 -10.13
CA VAL A 500 33.90 -4.92 -9.64
C VAL A 500 34.33 -6.27 -9.09
N ALA A 501 34.11 -6.46 -7.79
CA ALA A 501 34.32 -7.73 -7.11
C ALA A 501 32.99 -8.41 -6.82
N ASN A 502 32.83 -9.68 -7.19
CA ASN A 502 31.57 -10.40 -6.91
C ASN A 502 31.80 -11.90 -6.71
N ARG A 503 30.91 -12.54 -5.94
CA ARG A 503 30.93 -14.00 -5.72
C ARG A 503 30.80 -14.78 -7.03
N THR A 504 29.93 -14.33 -7.92
CA THR A 504 29.78 -14.90 -9.27
C THR A 504 30.59 -14.05 -10.23
N TYR A 505 31.75 -14.55 -10.66
CA TYR A 505 32.70 -13.81 -11.49
C TYR A 505 32.08 -13.30 -12.80
N ASP A 506 31.26 -14.10 -13.48
CA ASP A 506 30.63 -13.69 -14.74
C ASP A 506 29.73 -12.44 -14.58
N LYS A 507 29.11 -12.26 -13.41
CA LYS A 507 28.34 -11.04 -13.11
C LYS A 507 29.25 -9.84 -12.89
N ALA A 508 30.40 -10.02 -12.23
CA ALA A 508 31.41 -8.97 -12.12
C ALA A 508 31.94 -8.57 -13.49
N LYS A 509 32.34 -9.55 -14.31
CA LYS A 509 32.82 -9.35 -15.68
C LYS A 509 31.82 -8.61 -16.56
N ALA A 510 30.56 -9.03 -16.53
CA ALA A 510 29.50 -8.37 -17.29
C ALA A 510 29.31 -6.89 -16.87
N LEU A 511 29.34 -6.60 -15.56
CA LEU A 511 29.22 -5.24 -15.06
C LEU A 511 30.47 -4.39 -15.37
N ALA A 512 31.67 -4.92 -15.12
CA ALA A 512 32.94 -4.26 -15.40
C ALA A 512 33.05 -3.85 -16.88
N ASN A 513 32.74 -4.77 -17.80
CA ASN A 513 32.71 -4.47 -19.25
C ASN A 513 31.75 -3.32 -19.58
N LYS A 514 30.59 -3.26 -18.92
CA LYS A 514 29.59 -2.20 -19.15
C LYS A 514 30.09 -0.82 -18.74
N VAL A 515 30.92 -0.76 -17.70
CA VAL A 515 31.45 0.51 -17.16
C VAL A 515 32.88 0.80 -17.60
N GLY A 516 33.51 -0.05 -18.41
CA GLY A 516 34.91 0.08 -18.81
C GLY A 516 35.89 -0.17 -17.66
N GLY A 517 35.51 -1.01 -16.69
CA GLY A 517 36.29 -1.33 -15.50
C GLY A 517 36.94 -2.72 -15.55
N GLU A 518 37.50 -3.12 -14.41
CA GLU A 518 38.11 -4.44 -14.19
C GLU A 518 37.21 -5.34 -13.35
N ALA A 519 37.20 -6.65 -13.62
CA ALA A 519 36.45 -7.62 -12.84
C ALA A 519 37.37 -8.57 -12.09
N ILE A 520 37.10 -8.74 -10.81
CA ILE A 520 37.83 -9.67 -9.93
C ILE A 520 36.84 -10.53 -9.12
N THR A 521 37.35 -11.63 -8.59
CA THR A 521 36.67 -12.46 -7.61
C THR A 521 36.78 -11.85 -6.21
N LEU A 522 35.89 -12.23 -5.29
CA LEU A 522 36.00 -11.83 -3.88
C LEU A 522 37.29 -12.37 -3.22
N ALA A 523 37.82 -13.50 -3.69
CA ALA A 523 39.06 -14.07 -3.16
C ALA A 523 40.29 -13.25 -3.57
N GLU A 524 40.34 -12.77 -4.82
CA GLU A 524 41.41 -11.89 -5.30
C GLU A 524 41.39 -10.53 -4.58
N LEU A 525 40.20 -10.03 -4.23
CA LEU A 525 40.04 -8.75 -3.54
C LEU A 525 40.81 -8.67 -2.22
N GLU A 526 41.00 -9.79 -1.50
CA GLU A 526 41.75 -9.82 -0.23
C GLU A 526 43.19 -9.33 -0.35
N ASN A 527 43.82 -9.51 -1.52
CA ASN A 527 45.19 -9.08 -1.79
C ASN A 527 45.25 -8.00 -2.88
N PHE A 528 44.12 -7.43 -3.28
CA PHE A 528 44.05 -6.42 -4.33
C PHE A 528 44.32 -5.03 -3.75
N HIS A 529 45.54 -4.53 -3.97
CA HIS A 529 45.96 -3.20 -3.52
C HIS A 529 47.00 -2.55 -4.47
N PRO A 530 46.66 -2.35 -5.75
CA PRO A 530 47.60 -1.76 -6.72
C PRO A 530 48.03 -0.33 -6.34
N GLU A 531 47.28 0.34 -5.47
CA GLU A 531 47.57 1.65 -4.89
C GLU A 531 46.95 1.78 -3.49
N ASP A 532 47.40 2.78 -2.71
CA ASP A 532 46.77 3.17 -1.45
C ASP A 532 45.74 4.29 -1.64
N GLY A 533 44.86 4.46 -0.66
CA GLY A 533 43.86 5.53 -0.69
C GLY A 533 42.67 5.24 -1.61
N MET A 534 42.44 3.98 -1.96
CA MET A 534 41.29 3.50 -2.74
C MET A 534 39.96 3.79 -2.02
N VAL A 535 38.84 3.67 -2.74
CA VAL A 535 37.50 3.78 -2.16
C VAL A 535 36.76 2.45 -2.32
N LEU A 536 36.29 1.88 -1.21
CA LEU A 536 35.52 0.63 -1.20
C LEU A 536 34.03 0.92 -1.07
N ALA A 537 33.20 0.24 -1.85
CA ALA A 537 31.75 0.29 -1.75
C ALA A 537 31.13 -1.11 -1.69
N ASN A 538 30.62 -1.50 -0.52
CA ASN A 538 29.83 -2.71 -0.37
C ASN A 538 28.39 -2.49 -0.85
N THR A 539 27.96 -3.32 -1.79
CA THR A 539 26.57 -3.36 -2.28
C THR A 539 25.97 -4.77 -2.17
N THR A 540 26.65 -5.66 -1.45
CA THR A 540 26.15 -7.01 -1.14
C THR A 540 25.22 -6.98 0.07
N SER A 541 24.61 -8.14 0.39
CA SER A 541 23.81 -8.32 1.61
C SER A 541 24.60 -8.88 2.80
N VAL A 542 25.94 -8.98 2.71
CA VAL A 542 26.80 -9.54 3.76
C VAL A 542 26.98 -8.49 4.86
N GLY A 543 26.62 -8.81 6.11
CA GLY A 543 26.57 -7.86 7.22
C GLY A 543 25.16 -7.35 7.56
N MET A 544 24.17 -7.63 6.70
CA MET A 544 22.77 -7.24 6.94
C MET A 544 22.11 -8.18 7.94
N LYS A 545 21.25 -7.65 8.83
CA LYS A 545 20.49 -8.48 9.80
C LYS A 545 19.81 -9.67 9.09
N PRO A 546 19.87 -10.88 9.67
CA PRO A 546 20.42 -11.23 10.99
C PRO A 546 21.93 -11.52 11.02
N ARG A 547 22.64 -11.46 9.89
CA ARG A 547 24.06 -11.86 9.76
C ARG A 547 25.02 -10.70 10.06
N THR A 548 24.87 -10.09 11.23
CA THR A 548 25.61 -8.86 11.61
C THR A 548 27.08 -9.11 11.94
N ASP A 549 27.46 -10.36 12.18
CA ASP A 549 28.80 -10.84 12.46
C ASP A 549 29.65 -11.08 11.20
N GLN A 550 29.04 -11.00 10.01
CA GLN A 550 29.74 -11.24 8.74
C GLN A 550 30.28 -9.95 8.13
N THR A 551 31.41 -10.05 7.44
CA THR A 551 32.04 -8.97 6.65
C THR A 551 32.44 -9.53 5.28
N PRO A 552 32.33 -8.75 4.18
CA PRO A 552 32.67 -9.23 2.84
C PRO A 552 34.18 -9.27 2.54
N ILE A 553 35.02 -8.63 3.37
CA ILE A 553 36.49 -8.56 3.20
C ILE A 553 37.16 -8.54 4.58
N SER A 554 38.38 -9.05 4.69
CA SER A 554 39.14 -9.01 5.94
C SER A 554 39.56 -7.60 6.34
N LYS A 555 39.62 -7.35 7.66
CA LYS A 555 40.17 -6.11 8.25
C LYS A 555 41.56 -5.74 7.72
N LYS A 556 42.40 -6.73 7.41
CA LYS A 556 43.78 -6.51 6.92
C LYS A 556 43.80 -5.74 5.58
N ALA A 557 42.86 -6.03 4.69
CA ALA A 557 42.77 -5.37 3.39
C ALA A 557 42.29 -3.91 3.51
N LEU A 558 41.52 -3.59 4.55
CA LEU A 558 40.89 -2.28 4.73
C LEU A 558 41.89 -1.12 4.89
N LYS A 559 43.13 -1.39 5.33
CA LYS A 559 44.18 -0.37 5.50
C LYS A 559 44.56 0.36 4.19
N HIS A 560 44.25 -0.21 3.04
CA HIS A 560 44.57 0.36 1.73
C HIS A 560 43.46 1.30 1.20
N TYR A 561 42.38 1.46 1.95
CA TYR A 561 41.23 2.28 1.56
C TYR A 561 41.19 3.58 2.38
N SER A 562 41.04 4.71 1.70
CA SER A 562 40.81 6.00 2.36
C SER A 562 39.37 6.15 2.86
N LEU A 563 38.42 5.52 2.16
CA LEU A 563 37.00 5.54 2.50
C LEU A 563 36.34 4.19 2.21
N VAL A 564 35.50 3.75 3.13
CA VAL A 564 34.65 2.56 3.01
C VAL A 564 33.18 2.95 3.14
N PHE A 565 32.42 2.67 2.09
CA PHE A 565 30.98 2.82 2.04
C PHE A 565 30.30 1.44 2.15
N ASP A 566 29.20 1.37 2.88
CA ASP A 566 28.36 0.17 2.95
C ASP A 566 26.90 0.52 2.68
N ALA A 567 26.30 -0.04 1.62
CA ALA A 567 24.90 0.19 1.27
C ALA A 567 23.92 -0.38 2.31
N ILE A 568 24.39 -1.26 3.20
CA ILE A 568 23.59 -1.81 4.29
C ILE A 568 23.37 -0.71 5.34
N TYR A 569 22.10 -0.49 5.69
CA TYR A 569 21.69 0.45 6.74
C TYR A 569 21.03 -0.25 7.95
N THR A 570 20.87 -1.57 7.90
CA THR A 570 20.30 -2.37 8.99
C THR A 570 21.20 -3.59 9.28
N PRO A 571 22.12 -3.49 10.25
CA PRO A 571 22.32 -2.37 11.19
C PRO A 571 23.03 -1.17 10.54
N LYS A 572 22.96 0.01 11.18
CA LYS A 572 23.68 1.23 10.75
C LYS A 572 25.20 1.04 10.76
N TRP A 573 25.70 0.38 11.81
CA TRP A 573 27.11 0.03 11.99
C TRP A 573 27.28 -1.46 11.70
N THR A 574 27.70 -1.77 10.47
CA THR A 574 28.06 -3.14 10.10
C THR A 574 29.47 -3.46 10.58
N ARG A 575 29.80 -4.76 10.68
CA ARG A 575 31.15 -5.21 10.97
C ARG A 575 32.18 -4.62 10.00
N LEU A 576 31.83 -4.48 8.72
CA LEU A 576 32.67 -3.84 7.70
C LEU A 576 33.02 -2.39 8.07
N LEU A 577 32.02 -1.57 8.43
CA LEU A 577 32.26 -0.17 8.80
C LEU A 577 33.06 -0.06 10.11
N GLN A 578 32.79 -0.92 11.09
CA GLN A 578 33.56 -0.96 12.34
C GLN A 578 35.04 -1.29 12.08
N GLU A 579 35.31 -2.38 11.36
CA GLU A 579 36.67 -2.80 11.02
C GLU A 579 37.39 -1.77 10.12
N ALA A 580 36.66 -1.07 9.24
CA ALA A 580 37.21 0.00 8.40
C ALA A 580 37.66 1.21 9.22
N GLN A 581 36.83 1.63 10.18
CA GLN A 581 37.17 2.73 11.09
C GLN A 581 38.39 2.38 11.95
N GLU A 582 38.45 1.15 12.46
CA GLU A 582 39.61 0.64 13.22
C GLU A 582 40.89 0.58 12.39
N SER A 583 40.77 0.46 11.06
CA SER A 583 41.88 0.48 10.11
C SER A 583 42.23 1.90 9.61
N GLY A 584 41.58 2.94 10.14
CA GLY A 584 41.88 4.35 9.82
C GLY A 584 41.17 4.91 8.59
N ALA A 585 40.26 4.16 7.97
CA ALA A 585 39.46 4.65 6.84
C ALA A 585 38.31 5.54 7.32
N ALA A 586 37.92 6.53 6.51
CA ALA A 586 36.60 7.15 6.67
C ALA A 586 35.51 6.14 6.35
N VAL A 587 34.35 6.32 6.98
CA VAL A 587 33.22 5.41 6.83
C VAL A 587 31.96 6.16 6.45
N VAL A 588 31.24 5.64 5.48
CA VAL A 588 29.93 6.18 5.06
C VAL A 588 28.88 5.08 5.18
N SER A 589 27.91 5.31 6.06
CA SER A 589 26.81 4.38 6.31
C SER A 589 25.78 4.43 5.19
N GLY A 590 25.15 3.29 4.90
CA GLY A 590 24.04 3.17 3.95
C GLY A 590 22.82 4.01 4.32
N THR A 591 22.76 4.49 5.57
CA THR A 591 21.78 5.48 6.05
C THR A 591 21.84 6.76 5.22
N GLU A 592 23.04 7.24 4.85
CA GLU A 592 23.20 8.46 4.05
C GLU A 592 22.73 8.24 2.60
N MET A 593 23.05 7.09 2.02
CA MET A 593 22.50 6.68 0.72
C MET A 593 20.97 6.63 0.78
N LEU A 594 20.39 6.02 1.83
CA LEU A 594 18.94 5.91 2.02
C LEU A 594 18.27 7.29 2.12
N LEU A 595 18.87 8.26 2.79
CA LEU A 595 18.36 9.64 2.87
C LEU A 595 18.40 10.31 1.49
N ASN A 596 19.56 10.30 0.85
CA ASN A 596 19.76 11.02 -0.40
C ASN A 596 18.88 10.47 -1.53
N GLN A 597 18.73 9.15 -1.63
CA GLN A 597 17.78 8.57 -2.59
C GLN A 597 16.33 8.92 -2.25
N ALA A 598 15.96 8.95 -0.96
CA ALA A 598 14.59 9.25 -0.54
C ALA A 598 14.19 10.68 -0.87
N PHE A 599 15.11 11.64 -0.75
CA PHE A 599 14.84 13.03 -1.13
C PHE A 599 14.43 13.13 -2.61
N VAL A 600 15.20 12.50 -3.50
CA VAL A 600 14.92 12.53 -4.94
C VAL A 600 13.60 11.83 -5.26
N GLN A 601 13.33 10.69 -4.64
CA GLN A 601 12.07 9.96 -4.90
C GLN A 601 10.84 10.71 -4.36
N ILE A 602 10.93 11.34 -3.19
CA ILE A 602 9.83 12.15 -2.64
C ILE A 602 9.54 13.32 -3.58
N GLU A 603 10.57 13.99 -4.09
CA GLU A 603 10.44 15.06 -5.08
C GLU A 603 9.74 14.56 -6.35
N ASN A 604 10.19 13.41 -6.86
CA ASN A 604 9.62 12.79 -8.03
C ASN A 604 8.15 12.37 -7.84
N PHE A 605 7.79 11.82 -6.68
CA PHE A 605 6.43 11.36 -6.40
C PHE A 605 5.45 12.51 -6.13
N SER A 606 5.91 13.54 -5.43
CA SER A 606 5.05 14.63 -4.96
C SER A 606 5.06 15.87 -5.86
N GLY A 607 6.09 16.01 -6.71
CA GLY A 607 6.31 17.21 -7.52
C GLY A 607 6.78 18.43 -6.72
N VAL A 608 7.11 18.27 -5.43
CA VAL A 608 7.57 19.36 -4.55
C VAL A 608 8.88 18.99 -3.84
N PRO A 609 9.71 19.97 -3.43
CA PRO A 609 10.98 19.72 -2.73
C PRO A 609 10.81 18.84 -1.48
N ALA A 610 11.73 17.89 -1.30
CA ALA A 610 11.68 17.01 -0.14
C ALA A 610 12.02 17.77 1.16
N PRO A 611 11.30 17.53 2.27
CA PRO A 611 11.59 18.15 3.57
C PRO A 611 12.80 17.45 4.22
N LYS A 612 14.00 17.74 3.71
CA LYS A 612 15.24 16.99 4.02
C LYS A 612 15.52 16.87 5.52
N GLN A 613 15.38 17.96 6.29
CA GLN A 613 15.65 17.95 7.73
C GLN A 613 14.67 17.03 8.48
N LEU A 614 13.37 17.15 8.21
CA LEU A 614 12.36 16.27 8.82
C LEU A 614 12.67 14.80 8.58
N ILE A 615 13.02 14.44 7.34
CA ILE A 615 13.31 13.06 6.97
C ILE A 615 14.56 12.54 7.72
N ARG A 616 15.59 13.38 7.89
CA ARG A 616 16.77 13.04 8.73
C ARG A 616 16.35 12.77 10.17
N ASP A 617 15.55 13.65 10.76
CA ASP A 617 15.09 13.53 12.15
C ASP A 617 14.18 12.31 12.36
N VAL A 618 13.37 11.96 11.36
CA VAL A 618 12.57 10.74 11.36
C VAL A 618 13.46 9.51 11.32
N LEU A 619 14.46 9.47 10.43
CA LEU A 619 15.36 8.33 10.33
C LEU A 619 16.12 8.12 11.64
N ALA A 620 16.69 9.19 12.22
CA ALA A 620 17.45 9.14 13.46
C ALA A 620 16.65 8.58 14.65
N ARG A 621 15.33 8.84 14.72
CA ARG A 621 14.43 8.28 15.75
C ARG A 621 14.07 6.82 15.54
N ASN A 622 14.32 6.27 14.35
CA ASN A 622 13.86 4.94 13.93
C ASN A 622 15.01 3.96 13.59
N THR A 623 16.28 4.34 13.80
CA THR A 623 17.47 3.53 13.50
C THR A 623 18.26 3.13 14.72
#